data_AF-A0A087QU76-F1
#
_entry.id   AF-A0A087QU76-F1
#
_cell.length_a   1.000
_cell.length_b   1.000
_cell.length_c   1.000
_cell.angle_alpha   90.00
_cell.angle_beta   90.00
_cell.angle_gamma   90.00
#
_symmetry.space_group_name_H-M   'P 1'
#
loop_
_entity.id
_entity.type
_entity.pdbx_description
1 polymer ?
#
loop_
_entity_poly.entity_id
_entity_poly.type
_entity_poly.pdbx_seq_one_letter_code
_entity_poly.pdbx_strand_id
1 'polypeptide(L)'
;GPTAAERRGWLESFQQDIPVKLAALNSTSIQVTYFTSLSRQQEFEGNTKSVIPLFSITYFLTITFSVVSCLRLSCIRNNVWLACCGVISAGLAVLSSFGLMLFCGVPFVVTVANAPFLILGVGVDDMFIMIASWEQSSRKKEKSDVKSRLAETYAEAALSVTITTLTDVLAFFIGTWTAFPSVRSFCLYTGTAFVFCYLYTMTFFGAIIVLNHKSEQENRHWLTCMPVRVDEDQAEKSCLYNACCIGSCSRQSSQPESEHPMIIFFKKYYGPFFTNKWIKLLVVLLYGAYLGGSIYGCTQIKEGIDLRNLASDDSYVIPYYDDDDKYFSAYGPRVMVVITESVDYWNETVHLGIENCTQNLEGISYVDKNLSESWLRVYTKLAKWGLINISNKTLFINNLPTLLKIVPSFEWDINKTQDEIEASRFFIQTVNVTSAVDEKNLLNQLRETAKQCSVPLMVYHPAFIYYDQYLVIVQNTIQNVVVAAGAMLVVSLLLIPNPLCCLWVTFAIASVIVGVAGFMTFWYVNLDSISMINLVICIGFSVDFSAHISYAFVTSGESSANKRAIEALSLLGYPVLQGAVSTILGVVVLAAAKAYIFRTFFKIMFLVILFGALHGLVFIPVFLTFF
;
A
#
# COMPACT_ATOMS: atom_id res chain seq x y z
N GLY A 1 30.59 19.45 24.44
CA GLY A 1 29.79 18.24 24.71
C GLY A 1 30.29 17.10 23.85
N PRO A 2 29.91 15.83 24.16
CA PRO A 2 30.32 14.67 23.37
C PRO A 2 29.91 14.79 21.91
N THR A 3 30.70 14.20 21.02
CA THR A 3 30.41 14.21 19.58
C THR A 3 29.11 13.44 19.28
N ALA A 4 28.48 13.72 18.14
CA ALA A 4 27.27 13.00 17.74
C ALA A 4 27.51 11.47 17.65
N ALA A 5 28.72 11.06 17.24
CA ALA A 5 29.13 9.66 17.17
C ALA A 5 29.24 9.02 18.57
N GLU A 6 29.85 9.71 19.54
CA GLU A 6 29.94 9.23 20.92
C GLU A 6 28.56 9.04 21.57
N ARG A 7 27.65 10.00 21.37
CA ARG A 7 26.27 9.89 21.86
C ARG A 7 25.54 8.69 21.25
N ARG A 8 25.71 8.48 19.95
CA ARG A 8 25.12 7.33 19.26
C ARG A 8 25.68 6.01 19.79
N GLY A 9 27.00 5.90 19.93
CA GLY A 9 27.65 4.70 20.47
C GLY A 9 27.22 4.36 21.89
N TRP A 10 27.00 5.38 22.73
CA TRP A 10 26.44 5.17 24.08
C TRP A 10 25.01 4.62 24.03
N LEU A 11 24.14 5.19 23.18
CA LEU A 11 22.75 4.73 23.04
C LEU A 11 22.69 3.29 22.52
N GLU A 12 23.51 2.96 21.53
CA GLU A 12 23.61 1.59 20.98
C GLU A 12 24.10 0.61 22.04
N SER A 13 25.13 0.98 22.82
CA SER A 13 25.63 0.14 23.92
C SER A 13 24.57 -0.04 25.02
N PHE A 14 23.86 1.03 25.37
CA PHE A 14 22.77 0.99 26.35
C PHE A 14 21.68 0.01 25.93
N GLN A 15 21.24 0.06 24.67
CA GLN A 15 20.21 -0.83 24.14
C GLN A 15 20.66 -2.30 24.11
N GLN A 16 21.95 -2.57 23.95
CA GLN A 16 22.50 -3.92 23.99
C GLN A 16 22.65 -4.46 25.42
N ASP A 17 23.05 -3.61 26.36
CA ASP A 17 23.36 -4.02 27.73
C ASP A 17 22.13 -4.07 28.65
N ILE A 18 21.15 -3.18 28.45
CA ILE A 18 20.01 -3.07 29.36
C ILE A 18 19.14 -4.34 29.43
N PRO A 19 18.84 -5.07 28.34
CA PRO A 19 18.07 -6.31 28.44
C PRO A 19 18.82 -7.37 29.23
N VAL A 20 20.15 -7.46 29.06
CA VAL A 20 21.00 -8.42 29.77
C VAL A 20 21.02 -8.12 31.27
N LYS A 21 21.15 -6.84 31.63
CA LYS A 21 21.11 -6.40 33.03
C LYS A 21 19.74 -6.62 33.67
N LEU A 22 18.66 -6.34 32.96
CA LEU A 22 17.30 -6.59 33.45
C LEU A 22 17.03 -8.10 33.63
N ALA A 23 17.46 -8.92 32.68
CA ALA A 23 17.37 -10.38 32.80
C ALA A 23 18.19 -10.93 33.97
N ALA A 24 19.39 -10.38 34.21
CA ALA A 24 20.25 -10.77 35.34
C ALA A 24 19.64 -10.40 36.70
N LEU A 25 18.88 -9.30 36.78
CA LEU A 25 18.20 -8.89 38.01
C LEU A 25 17.02 -9.82 38.37
N ASN A 26 16.39 -10.47 37.37
CA ASN A 26 15.29 -11.44 37.52
C ASN A 26 14.24 -11.06 38.59
N SER A 27 13.86 -9.78 38.62
CA SER A 27 12.92 -9.25 39.61
C SER A 27 11.48 -9.56 39.21
N THR A 28 10.74 -10.25 40.07
CA THR A 28 9.30 -10.50 39.87
C THR A 28 8.41 -9.37 40.38
N SER A 29 8.96 -8.43 41.15
CA SER A 29 8.21 -7.33 41.78
C SER A 29 8.29 -6.01 41.02
N ILE A 30 9.30 -5.82 40.17
CA ILE A 30 9.53 -4.57 39.44
C ILE A 30 9.74 -4.90 37.96
N GLN A 31 8.84 -4.40 37.12
CA GLN A 31 8.98 -4.43 35.67
C GLN A 31 9.50 -3.07 35.21
N VAL A 32 10.52 -3.08 34.35
CA VAL A 32 11.15 -1.86 33.81
C VAL A 32 11.03 -1.89 32.29
N THR A 33 10.38 -0.86 31.75
CA THR A 33 10.30 -0.59 30.30
C THR A 33 11.20 0.60 29.96
N TYR A 34 11.71 0.66 28.73
CA TYR A 34 12.68 1.69 28.34
C TYR A 34 12.55 2.04 26.85
N PHE A 35 12.92 3.28 26.55
CA PHE A 35 12.94 3.82 25.19
C PHE A 35 14.13 4.76 25.03
N THR A 36 14.68 4.80 23.82
CA THR A 36 15.74 5.75 23.45
C THR A 36 15.39 6.44 22.13
N SER A 37 16.09 7.52 21.82
CA SER A 37 15.92 8.20 20.53
C SER A 37 16.27 7.34 19.31
N LEU A 38 17.05 6.25 19.48
CA LEU A 38 17.39 5.29 18.42
C LEU A 38 16.41 4.12 18.32
N SER A 39 15.67 3.82 19.40
CA SER A 39 14.80 2.64 19.50
C SER A 39 13.81 2.56 18.33
N ARG A 40 13.12 3.67 18.03
CA ARG A 40 12.14 3.70 16.94
C ARG A 40 12.77 3.44 15.57
N GLN A 41 13.92 4.05 15.28
CA GLN A 41 14.59 3.92 13.99
C GLN A 41 15.08 2.48 13.77
N GLN A 42 15.71 1.88 14.79
CA GLN A 42 16.24 0.52 14.69
C GLN A 42 15.14 -0.54 14.54
N GLU A 43 14.04 -0.40 15.30
CA GLU A 43 12.89 -1.31 15.18
C GLU A 43 12.25 -1.22 13.79
N PHE A 44 12.10 0.01 13.27
CA PHE A 44 11.54 0.24 11.95
C PHE A 44 12.43 -0.32 10.83
N GLU A 45 13.75 -0.10 10.88
CA GLU A 45 14.72 -0.66 9.92
C GLU A 45 14.85 -2.19 10.03
N GLY A 46 14.68 -2.74 11.25
CA GLY A 46 14.68 -4.17 11.51
C GLY A 46 13.54 -4.93 10.83
N ASN A 47 12.37 -4.27 10.66
CA ASN A 47 11.19 -4.86 10.03
C ASN A 47 11.43 -5.32 8.59
N THR A 48 12.33 -4.69 7.82
CA THR A 48 12.64 -5.14 6.46
C THR A 48 13.30 -6.51 6.44
N LYS A 49 14.16 -6.80 7.42
CA LYS A 49 14.91 -8.07 7.49
C LYS A 49 13.99 -9.26 7.80
N SER A 50 12.92 -9.05 8.56
CA SER A 50 11.98 -10.11 8.95
C SER A 50 11.13 -10.61 7.79
N VAL A 51 10.99 -9.83 6.71
CA VAL A 51 10.16 -10.18 5.55
C VAL A 51 10.93 -10.86 4.42
N ILE A 52 12.26 -10.78 4.41
CA ILE A 52 13.09 -11.44 3.38
C ILE A 52 12.76 -12.94 3.22
N PRO A 53 12.63 -13.74 4.31
CA PRO A 53 12.26 -15.16 4.18
C PRO A 53 10.88 -15.39 3.56
N LEU A 54 9.95 -14.45 3.77
CA LEU A 54 8.57 -14.54 3.28
C LEU A 54 8.51 -14.49 1.75
N PHE A 55 9.45 -13.80 1.08
CA PHE A 55 9.53 -13.81 -0.38
C PHE A 55 9.69 -15.23 -0.93
N SER A 56 10.58 -16.03 -0.35
CA SER A 56 10.82 -17.40 -0.84
C SER A 56 9.57 -18.27 -0.72
N ILE A 57 8.83 -18.11 0.37
CA ILE A 57 7.55 -18.80 0.59
C ILE A 57 6.52 -18.36 -0.45
N THR A 58 6.39 -17.05 -0.69
CA THR A 58 5.47 -16.51 -1.70
C THR A 58 5.76 -17.06 -3.09
N TYR A 59 7.01 -17.03 -3.55
CA TYR A 59 7.37 -17.59 -4.86
C TYR A 59 7.03 -19.07 -4.96
N PHE A 60 7.34 -19.85 -3.92
CA PHE A 60 7.01 -21.26 -3.89
C PHE A 60 5.50 -21.51 -3.98
N LEU A 61 4.70 -20.77 -3.22
CA LEU A 61 3.23 -20.87 -3.24
C LEU A 61 2.65 -20.48 -4.60
N THR A 62 3.08 -19.36 -5.17
CA THR A 62 2.59 -18.89 -6.46
C THR A 62 2.99 -19.83 -7.59
N ILE A 63 4.24 -20.31 -7.64
CA ILE A 63 4.67 -21.32 -8.64
C ILE A 63 3.83 -22.59 -8.49
N THR A 64 3.66 -23.10 -7.28
CA THR A 64 2.87 -24.31 -7.03
C THR A 64 1.43 -24.13 -7.50
N PHE A 65 0.81 -23.00 -7.17
CA PHE A 65 -0.54 -22.67 -7.62
C PHE A 65 -0.61 -22.59 -9.14
N SER A 66 0.26 -21.81 -9.80
CA SER A 66 0.27 -21.67 -11.26
C SER A 66 0.47 -23.00 -11.97
N VAL A 67 1.35 -23.87 -11.46
CA VAL A 67 1.56 -25.22 -12.00
C VAL A 67 0.31 -26.08 -11.85
N VAL A 68 -0.32 -26.11 -10.67
CA VAL A 68 -1.54 -26.88 -10.42
C VAL A 68 -2.71 -26.38 -11.26
N SER A 69 -2.86 -25.06 -11.36
CA SER A 69 -3.93 -24.41 -12.12
C SER A 69 -3.79 -24.57 -13.63
N CYS A 70 -2.57 -24.71 -14.15
CA CYS A 70 -2.32 -24.98 -15.57
C CYS A 70 -2.10 -26.46 -15.90
N LEU A 71 -2.20 -27.36 -14.92
CA LEU A 71 -1.90 -28.77 -15.11
C LEU A 71 -2.92 -29.42 -16.06
N ARG A 72 -2.42 -30.10 -17.09
CA ARG A 72 -3.21 -30.94 -17.99
C ARG A 72 -2.80 -32.39 -17.83
N LEU A 73 -3.79 -33.30 -17.86
CA LEU A 73 -3.57 -34.75 -17.76
C LEU A 73 -3.07 -35.32 -19.10
N SER A 74 -1.91 -34.84 -19.56
CA SER A 74 -1.21 -35.32 -20.76
C SER A 74 0.31 -35.19 -20.59
N CYS A 75 1.05 -36.20 -21.03
CA CYS A 75 2.51 -36.25 -21.09
C CYS A 75 3.13 -35.25 -22.10
N ILE A 76 2.36 -34.81 -23.10
CA ILE A 76 2.86 -34.00 -24.20
C ILE A 76 2.40 -32.54 -24.05
N ARG A 77 1.12 -32.31 -23.71
CA ARG A 77 0.51 -30.97 -23.63
C ARG A 77 0.43 -30.42 -22.21
N ASN A 78 1.51 -30.55 -21.45
CA ASN A 78 1.58 -30.08 -20.07
C ASN A 78 2.17 -28.67 -19.99
N ASN A 79 1.48 -27.76 -19.30
CA ASN A 79 1.87 -26.35 -19.18
C ASN A 79 2.75 -26.05 -17.95
N VAL A 80 3.38 -27.06 -17.32
CA VAL A 80 4.24 -26.86 -16.14
C VAL A 80 5.36 -25.85 -16.41
N TRP A 81 6.14 -26.05 -17.48
CA TRP A 81 7.24 -25.13 -17.83
C TRP A 81 6.73 -23.74 -18.17
N LEU A 82 5.58 -23.67 -18.85
CA LEU A 82 4.95 -22.41 -19.20
C LEU A 82 4.57 -21.62 -17.93
N ALA A 83 3.90 -22.28 -16.97
CA ALA A 83 3.55 -21.68 -15.69
C ALA A 83 4.78 -21.25 -14.89
N CYS A 84 5.80 -22.11 -14.75
CA CYS A 84 7.02 -21.78 -14.03
C CYS A 84 7.75 -20.56 -14.64
N CYS A 85 7.95 -20.55 -15.96
CA CYS A 85 8.63 -19.46 -16.66
C CYS A 85 7.87 -18.14 -16.57
N GLY A 86 6.52 -18.17 -16.56
CA GLY A 86 5.73 -16.95 -16.39
C GLY A 86 5.82 -16.35 -14.99
N VAL A 87 5.86 -17.18 -13.93
CA VAL A 87 6.14 -16.66 -12.57
C VAL A 87 7.57 -16.11 -12.48
N ILE A 88 8.55 -16.78 -13.10
CA ILE A 88 9.94 -16.30 -13.15
C ILE A 88 10.02 -14.95 -13.88
N SER A 89 9.26 -14.73 -14.95
CA SER A 89 9.28 -13.44 -15.66
C SER A 89 8.80 -12.28 -14.80
N ALA A 90 7.80 -12.49 -13.94
CA ALA A 90 7.37 -11.47 -12.98
C ALA A 90 8.50 -11.16 -11.96
N GLY A 91 9.25 -12.18 -11.53
CA GLY A 91 10.41 -11.99 -10.65
C GLY A 91 11.57 -11.24 -11.32
N LEU A 92 11.83 -11.51 -12.61
CA LEU A 92 12.82 -10.76 -13.39
C LEU A 92 12.42 -9.29 -13.53
N ALA A 93 11.12 -8.99 -13.64
CA ALA A 93 10.62 -7.61 -13.69
C ALA A 93 10.90 -6.86 -12.39
N VAL A 94 10.70 -7.50 -11.24
CA VAL A 94 11.06 -6.94 -9.92
C VAL A 94 12.56 -6.63 -9.86
N LEU A 95 13.42 -7.59 -10.23
CA LEU A 95 14.88 -7.41 -10.18
C LEU A 95 15.33 -6.26 -11.09
N SER A 96 14.77 -6.17 -12.30
CA SER A 96 15.15 -5.16 -13.28
C SER A 96 14.69 -3.76 -12.87
N SER A 97 13.46 -3.63 -12.37
CA SER A 97 12.96 -2.33 -11.91
C SER A 97 13.65 -1.86 -10.64
N PHE A 98 13.87 -2.75 -9.66
CA PHE A 98 14.54 -2.39 -8.42
C PHE A 98 16.00 -2.02 -8.69
N GLY A 99 16.69 -2.79 -9.53
CA GLY A 99 18.05 -2.47 -9.97
C GLY A 99 18.14 -1.10 -10.65
N LEU A 100 17.20 -0.80 -11.55
CA LEU A 100 17.15 0.50 -12.24
C LEU A 100 16.85 1.66 -11.28
N MET A 101 15.88 1.51 -10.38
CA MET A 101 15.52 2.56 -9.43
C MET A 101 16.65 2.84 -8.42
N LEU A 102 17.33 1.78 -7.94
CA LEU A 102 18.51 1.92 -7.10
C LEU A 102 19.66 2.61 -7.86
N PHE A 103 19.87 2.27 -9.14
CA PHE A 103 20.86 2.93 -9.99
C PHE A 103 20.55 4.42 -10.20
N CYS A 104 19.27 4.78 -10.34
CA CYS A 104 18.80 6.17 -10.42
C CYS A 104 18.82 6.93 -9.08
N GLY A 105 19.24 6.28 -7.98
CA GLY A 105 19.35 6.92 -6.66
C GLY A 105 18.03 7.05 -5.89
N VAL A 106 16.99 6.29 -6.27
CA VAL A 106 15.70 6.31 -5.55
C VAL A 106 15.85 5.51 -4.24
N PRO A 107 15.53 6.09 -3.06
CA PRO A 107 15.77 5.44 -1.78
C PRO A 107 14.89 4.19 -1.58
N PHE A 108 15.48 3.12 -1.06
CA PHE A 108 14.77 1.91 -0.67
C PHE A 108 14.19 2.09 0.73
N VAL A 109 12.86 2.19 0.83
CA VAL A 109 12.13 2.38 2.09
C VAL A 109 11.34 1.11 2.45
N VAL A 110 10.95 0.96 3.72
CA VAL A 110 10.23 -0.24 4.20
C VAL A 110 8.95 -0.53 3.40
N THR A 111 8.24 0.51 2.94
CA THR A 111 7.05 0.33 2.08
C THR A 111 7.38 -0.31 0.73
N VAL A 112 8.56 -0.06 0.15
CA VAL A 112 9.03 -0.68 -1.10
C VAL A 112 9.23 -2.19 -0.92
N ALA A 113 9.52 -2.67 0.29
CA ALA A 113 9.64 -4.10 0.55
C ALA A 113 8.32 -4.88 0.33
N ASN A 114 7.16 -4.21 0.30
CA ASN A 114 5.87 -4.84 -0.04
C ASN A 114 5.69 -5.05 -1.55
N ALA A 115 6.33 -4.24 -2.38
CA ALA A 115 6.06 -4.21 -3.82
C ALA A 115 6.30 -5.56 -4.52
N PRO A 116 7.33 -6.38 -4.21
CA PRO A 116 7.54 -7.65 -4.92
C PRO A 116 6.38 -8.64 -4.74
N PHE A 117 5.73 -8.68 -3.56
CA PHE A 117 4.56 -9.54 -3.31
C PHE A 117 3.39 -9.17 -4.20
N LEU A 118 3.22 -7.85 -4.42
CA LEU A 118 2.18 -7.29 -5.27
C LEU A 118 2.46 -7.53 -6.75
N ILE A 119 3.69 -7.23 -7.19
CA ILE A 119 4.12 -7.34 -8.59
C ILE A 119 4.02 -8.78 -9.09
N LEU A 120 4.33 -9.76 -8.21
CA LEU A 120 4.21 -11.17 -8.53
C LEU A 120 2.76 -11.56 -8.89
N GLY A 121 1.77 -11.04 -8.15
CA GLY A 121 0.36 -11.32 -8.42
C GLY A 121 -0.08 -10.81 -9.79
N VAL A 122 0.20 -9.54 -10.10
CA VAL A 122 -0.16 -8.92 -11.39
C VAL A 122 0.52 -9.62 -12.56
N GLY A 123 1.84 -9.85 -12.47
CA GLY A 123 2.58 -10.49 -13.55
C GLY A 123 2.09 -11.91 -13.85
N VAL A 124 1.57 -12.62 -12.84
CA VAL A 124 0.98 -13.95 -13.00
C VAL A 124 -0.44 -13.90 -13.55
N ASP A 125 -1.22 -12.85 -13.26
CA ASP A 125 -2.53 -12.62 -13.87
C ASP A 125 -2.42 -12.45 -15.40
N ASP A 126 -1.54 -11.56 -15.86
CA ASP A 126 -1.27 -11.35 -17.29
C ASP A 126 -0.84 -12.64 -18.01
N MET A 127 -0.03 -13.46 -17.33
CA MET A 127 0.37 -14.78 -17.80
C MET A 127 -0.85 -15.69 -18.03
N PHE A 128 -1.80 -15.76 -17.08
CA PHE A 128 -3.00 -16.57 -17.24
C PHE A 128 -3.91 -16.08 -18.37
N ILE A 129 -4.06 -14.77 -18.54
CA ILE A 129 -4.82 -14.18 -19.65
C ILE A 129 -4.19 -14.60 -20.99
N MET A 130 -2.86 -14.48 -21.12
CA MET A 130 -2.15 -14.91 -22.33
C MET A 130 -2.29 -16.40 -22.62
N ILE A 131 -2.19 -17.26 -21.60
CA ILE A 131 -2.38 -18.71 -21.77
C ILE A 131 -3.82 -19.00 -22.23
N ALA A 132 -4.82 -18.37 -21.63
CA ALA A 132 -6.22 -18.59 -21.97
C ALA A 132 -6.53 -18.21 -23.43
N SER A 133 -6.04 -17.05 -23.88
CA SER A 133 -6.19 -16.64 -25.28
C SER A 133 -5.43 -17.53 -26.26
N TRP A 134 -4.26 -18.03 -25.89
CA TRP A 134 -3.52 -19.02 -26.69
C TRP A 134 -4.31 -20.32 -26.87
N GLU A 135 -4.91 -20.81 -25.78
CA GLU A 135 -5.74 -22.02 -25.79
C GLU A 135 -7.03 -21.83 -26.60
N GLN A 136 -7.62 -20.63 -26.57
CA GLN A 136 -8.78 -20.29 -27.37
C GLN A 136 -8.45 -20.25 -28.86
N SER A 137 -7.33 -19.61 -29.25
CA SER A 137 -6.85 -19.60 -30.64
C SER A 137 -6.64 -21.03 -31.16
N SER A 138 -6.14 -21.94 -30.33
CA SER A 138 -5.97 -23.36 -30.70
C SER A 138 -7.25 -24.08 -31.12
N ARG A 139 -8.43 -23.57 -30.75
CA ARG A 139 -9.74 -24.19 -31.04
C ARG A 139 -10.32 -23.72 -32.36
N LYS A 140 -9.92 -22.54 -32.84
CA LYS A 140 -10.32 -22.01 -34.15
C LYS A 140 -9.55 -22.76 -35.23
N LYS A 141 -10.19 -23.76 -35.83
CA LYS A 141 -9.65 -24.79 -36.75
C LYS A 141 -8.90 -24.32 -38.01
N GLU A 142 -8.66 -23.03 -38.21
CA GLU A 142 -8.36 -22.46 -39.52
C GLU A 142 -6.90 -22.06 -39.77
N LYS A 143 -5.99 -22.16 -38.80
CA LYS A 143 -4.59 -21.69 -38.96
C LYS A 143 -3.56 -22.69 -38.43
N SER A 144 -2.85 -23.36 -39.34
CA SER A 144 -1.81 -24.34 -39.03
C SER A 144 -0.43 -23.72 -38.70
N ASP A 145 -0.21 -22.44 -39.04
CA ASP A 145 1.08 -21.79 -38.81
C ASP A 145 1.18 -21.17 -37.41
N VAL A 146 2.29 -21.47 -36.72
CA VAL A 146 2.57 -21.01 -35.35
C VAL A 146 2.61 -19.48 -35.27
N LYS A 147 3.12 -18.81 -36.32
CA LYS A 147 3.17 -17.34 -36.37
C LYS A 147 1.78 -16.72 -36.44
N SER A 148 0.91 -17.29 -37.27
CA SER A 148 -0.48 -16.82 -37.41
C SER A 148 -1.26 -16.98 -36.11
N ARG A 149 -1.00 -18.07 -35.38
CA ARG A 149 -1.58 -18.31 -34.04
C ARG A 149 -1.12 -17.29 -33.02
N LEU A 150 0.20 -17.04 -32.92
CA LEU A 150 0.73 -16.03 -32.00
C LEU A 150 0.18 -14.64 -32.32
N ALA A 151 0.10 -14.27 -33.60
CA ALA A 151 -0.47 -13.00 -34.02
C ALA A 151 -1.94 -12.85 -33.58
N GLU A 152 -2.74 -13.91 -33.67
CA GLU A 152 -4.12 -13.89 -33.20
C GLU A 152 -4.22 -13.84 -31.66
N THR A 153 -3.39 -14.61 -30.95
CA THR A 153 -3.31 -14.54 -29.49
C THR A 153 -2.94 -13.14 -29.02
N TYR A 154 -1.98 -12.47 -29.65
CA TYR A 154 -1.66 -11.08 -29.33
C TYR A 154 -2.78 -10.12 -29.73
N ALA A 155 -3.44 -10.31 -30.86
CA ALA A 155 -4.56 -9.45 -31.25
C ALA A 155 -5.69 -9.45 -30.20
N GLU A 156 -5.94 -10.57 -29.53
CA GLU A 156 -6.95 -10.69 -28.47
C GLU A 156 -6.39 -10.38 -27.07
N ALA A 157 -5.30 -11.03 -26.65
CA ALA A 157 -4.75 -10.91 -25.30
C ALA A 157 -3.95 -9.63 -25.08
N ALA A 158 -3.18 -9.16 -26.07
CA ALA A 158 -2.27 -8.04 -25.86
C ALA A 158 -3.03 -6.74 -25.64
N LEU A 159 -4.18 -6.53 -26.27
CA LEU A 159 -5.05 -5.39 -25.97
C LEU A 159 -5.51 -5.41 -24.51
N SER A 160 -5.96 -6.58 -24.04
CA SER A 160 -6.38 -6.80 -22.66
C SER A 160 -5.27 -6.47 -21.66
N VAL A 161 -4.09 -7.08 -21.84
CA VAL A 161 -2.91 -6.88 -20.98
C VAL A 161 -2.39 -5.43 -21.05
N THR A 162 -2.45 -4.80 -22.23
CA THR A 162 -2.04 -3.39 -22.41
C THR A 162 -2.96 -2.45 -21.65
N ILE A 163 -4.27 -2.71 -21.63
CA ILE A 163 -5.23 -1.91 -20.84
C ILE A 163 -4.80 -1.94 -19.38
N THR A 164 -4.68 -3.14 -18.80
CA THR A 164 -4.30 -3.37 -17.40
C THR A 164 -2.95 -2.73 -17.05
N THR A 165 -1.92 -2.98 -17.86
CA THR A 165 -0.60 -2.39 -17.64
C THR A 165 -0.66 -0.87 -17.69
N LEU A 166 -1.32 -0.29 -18.71
CA LEU A 166 -1.37 1.17 -18.88
C LEU A 166 -2.10 1.81 -17.70
N THR A 167 -3.22 1.21 -17.28
CA THR A 167 -3.97 1.70 -16.14
C THR A 167 -3.18 1.64 -14.84
N ASP A 168 -2.50 0.53 -14.57
CA ASP A 168 -1.67 0.37 -13.39
C ASP A 168 -0.51 1.36 -13.39
N VAL A 169 0.25 1.41 -14.49
CA VAL A 169 1.39 2.32 -14.64
C VAL A 169 0.96 3.78 -14.41
N LEU A 170 -0.18 4.21 -14.98
CA LEU A 170 -0.72 5.55 -14.76
C LEU A 170 -1.16 5.76 -13.31
N ALA A 171 -1.87 4.82 -12.69
CA ALA A 171 -2.31 4.92 -11.30
C ALA A 171 -1.12 5.06 -10.34
N PHE A 172 -0.07 4.26 -10.54
CA PHE A 172 1.14 4.33 -9.74
C PHE A 172 1.93 5.61 -9.98
N PHE A 173 2.06 6.08 -11.23
CA PHE A 173 2.74 7.37 -11.49
C PHE A 173 1.95 8.57 -10.96
N ILE A 174 0.62 8.56 -10.98
CA ILE A 174 -0.20 9.57 -10.31
C ILE A 174 0.08 9.57 -8.80
N GLY A 175 0.30 8.39 -8.20
CA GLY A 175 0.71 8.27 -6.80
C GLY A 175 2.05 8.95 -6.44
N THR A 176 2.91 9.24 -7.43
CA THR A 176 4.14 10.01 -7.18
C THR A 176 3.89 11.48 -6.87
N TRP A 177 2.70 12.00 -7.17
CA TRP A 177 2.31 13.38 -6.85
C TRP A 177 1.93 13.58 -5.36
N THR A 178 1.91 12.50 -4.56
CA THR A 178 1.64 12.56 -3.12
C THR A 178 2.65 13.42 -2.36
N ALA A 179 2.28 13.99 -1.21
CA ALA A 179 3.21 14.75 -0.36
C ALA A 179 4.25 13.87 0.37
N PHE A 180 4.06 12.55 0.40
CA PHE A 180 4.83 11.63 1.25
C PHE A 180 5.95 10.93 0.46
N PRO A 181 7.24 11.17 0.78
CA PRO A 181 8.37 10.60 0.03
C PRO A 181 8.43 9.07 -0.01
N SER A 182 7.96 8.41 1.06
CA SER A 182 7.87 6.94 1.12
C SER A 182 6.89 6.37 0.09
N VAL A 183 5.78 7.08 -0.14
CA VAL A 183 4.77 6.74 -1.15
C VAL A 183 5.32 6.97 -2.55
N ARG A 184 5.98 8.11 -2.78
CA ARG A 184 6.63 8.40 -4.07
C ARG A 184 7.61 7.31 -4.46
N SER A 185 8.46 6.89 -3.53
CA SER A 185 9.44 5.83 -3.76
C SER A 185 8.72 4.52 -4.11
N PHE A 186 7.78 4.07 -3.28
CA PHE A 186 6.99 2.87 -3.54
C PHE A 186 6.30 2.89 -4.93
N CYS A 187 5.72 4.02 -5.29
CA CYS A 187 5.06 4.23 -6.58
C CYS A 187 6.03 4.17 -7.76
N LEU A 188 7.22 4.77 -7.65
CA LEU A 188 8.25 4.71 -8.69
C LEU A 188 8.77 3.29 -8.91
N TYR A 189 9.08 2.56 -7.84
CA TYR A 189 9.51 1.16 -7.92
C TYR A 189 8.45 0.28 -8.57
N THR A 190 7.20 0.38 -8.10
CA THR A 190 6.11 -0.49 -8.57
C THR A 190 5.65 -0.14 -9.98
N GLY A 191 5.47 1.15 -10.29
CA GLY A 191 5.10 1.60 -11.64
C GLY A 191 6.14 1.20 -12.69
N THR A 192 7.44 1.34 -12.36
CA THR A 192 8.51 0.86 -13.23
C THR A 192 8.51 -0.66 -13.37
N ALA A 193 8.22 -1.39 -12.28
CA ALA A 193 8.11 -2.85 -12.33
C ALA A 193 7.02 -3.32 -13.28
N PHE A 194 5.87 -2.66 -13.32
CA PHE A 194 4.80 -3.02 -14.26
C PHE A 194 5.16 -2.76 -15.72
N VAL A 195 5.93 -1.71 -16.00
CA VAL A 195 6.50 -1.51 -17.35
C VAL A 195 7.38 -2.71 -17.73
N PHE A 196 8.24 -3.18 -16.83
CA PHE A 196 9.06 -4.38 -17.09
C PHE A 196 8.23 -5.67 -17.16
N CYS A 197 7.18 -5.83 -16.33
CA CYS A 197 6.26 -6.96 -16.42
C CYS A 197 5.67 -7.02 -17.82
N TYR A 198 5.12 -5.91 -18.33
CA TYR A 198 4.57 -5.85 -19.67
C TYR A 198 5.59 -6.20 -20.76
N LEU A 199 6.80 -5.65 -20.68
CA LEU A 199 7.87 -5.97 -21.63
C LEU A 199 8.22 -7.46 -21.62
N TYR A 200 8.33 -8.08 -20.45
CA TYR A 200 8.64 -9.51 -20.33
C TYR A 200 7.47 -10.42 -20.68
N THR A 201 6.24 -10.04 -20.38
CA THR A 201 5.03 -10.74 -20.81
C THR A 201 4.94 -10.77 -22.34
N MET A 202 5.14 -9.62 -23.00
CA MET A 202 5.04 -9.54 -24.47
C MET A 202 6.22 -10.20 -25.19
N THR A 203 7.44 -10.10 -24.67
CA THR A 203 8.65 -10.61 -25.35
C THR A 203 9.06 -12.00 -24.85
N PHE A 204 9.51 -12.11 -23.60
CA PHE A 204 10.05 -13.33 -23.02
C PHE A 204 8.98 -14.42 -22.91
N PHE A 205 7.84 -14.13 -22.27
CA PHE A 205 6.80 -15.12 -22.05
C PHE A 205 6.12 -15.56 -23.37
N GLY A 206 5.89 -14.61 -24.27
CA GLY A 206 5.45 -14.90 -25.64
C GLY A 206 6.36 -15.89 -26.40
N ALA A 207 7.69 -15.74 -26.26
CA ALA A 207 8.63 -16.69 -26.84
C ALA A 207 8.55 -18.08 -26.18
N ILE A 208 8.34 -18.16 -24.87
CA ILE A 208 8.14 -19.43 -24.15
C ILE A 208 6.88 -20.16 -24.62
N ILE A 209 5.77 -19.45 -24.87
CA ILE A 209 4.55 -20.05 -25.44
C ILE A 209 4.86 -20.75 -26.77
N VAL A 210 5.60 -20.08 -27.66
CA VAL A 210 5.98 -20.63 -28.97
C VAL A 210 6.90 -21.85 -28.82
N LEU A 211 7.88 -21.80 -27.93
CA LEU A 211 8.79 -22.92 -27.67
C LEU A 211 8.08 -24.14 -27.07
N ASN A 212 7.13 -23.90 -26.14
CA ASN A 212 6.30 -24.94 -25.57
C ASN A 212 5.46 -25.59 -26.68
N HIS A 213 4.81 -24.79 -27.52
CA HIS A 213 4.00 -25.31 -28.63
C HIS A 213 4.82 -26.10 -29.65
N LYS A 214 6.04 -25.65 -29.99
CA LYS A 214 6.93 -26.40 -30.87
C LYS A 214 7.29 -27.77 -30.28
N SER A 215 7.52 -27.83 -28.97
CA SER A 215 7.77 -29.09 -28.27
C SER A 215 6.56 -30.03 -28.28
N GLU A 216 5.35 -29.47 -28.14
CA GLU A 216 4.10 -30.23 -28.30
C GLU A 216 3.93 -30.79 -29.73
N GLN A 217 4.22 -29.99 -30.77
CA GLN A 217 4.15 -30.44 -32.16
C GLN A 217 5.12 -31.57 -32.47
N GLU A 218 6.29 -31.57 -31.83
CA GLU A 218 7.31 -32.61 -31.99
C GLU A 218 7.06 -33.86 -31.10
N ASN A 219 5.89 -33.94 -30.44
CA ASN A 219 5.51 -35.02 -29.53
C ASN A 219 6.56 -35.31 -28.45
N ARG A 220 7.21 -34.27 -27.93
CA ARG A 220 8.21 -34.41 -26.88
C ARG A 220 7.55 -34.48 -25.51
N HIS A 221 8.08 -35.32 -24.64
CA HIS A 221 7.67 -35.40 -23.24
C HIS A 221 8.01 -34.07 -22.53
N TRP A 222 7.06 -33.52 -21.78
CA TRP A 222 7.19 -32.20 -21.14
C TRP A 222 8.41 -32.07 -20.20
N LEU A 223 8.73 -33.11 -19.42
CA LEU A 223 9.87 -33.13 -18.50
C LEU A 223 11.21 -33.50 -19.15
N THR A 224 11.26 -34.60 -19.92
CA THR A 224 12.53 -35.15 -20.43
C THR A 224 12.92 -34.59 -21.81
N CYS A 225 12.04 -33.83 -22.47
CA CYS A 225 12.23 -33.29 -23.81
C CYS A 225 12.54 -34.35 -24.89
N MET A 226 12.33 -35.63 -24.58
CA MET A 226 12.53 -36.77 -25.47
C MET A 226 11.25 -37.06 -26.26
N PRO A 227 11.35 -37.53 -27.52
CA PRO A 227 10.18 -37.87 -28.32
C PRO A 227 9.43 -39.06 -27.69
N VAL A 228 8.13 -38.89 -27.45
CA VAL A 228 7.24 -39.97 -26.99
C VAL A 228 6.82 -40.77 -28.22
N ARG A 229 7.27 -42.03 -28.30
CA ARG A 229 6.83 -42.97 -29.33
C ARG A 229 5.58 -43.67 -28.83
N VAL A 230 4.50 -43.58 -29.60
CA VAL A 230 3.28 -44.33 -29.35
C VAL A 230 3.45 -45.68 -30.06
N ASP A 231 3.91 -46.69 -29.33
CA ASP A 231 3.80 -48.07 -29.80
C ASP A 231 2.35 -48.54 -29.62
N GLU A 232 1.71 -48.99 -30.70
CA GLU A 232 0.28 -49.34 -30.77
C GLU A 232 -0.13 -50.46 -29.78
N ASP A 233 0.83 -51.20 -29.24
CA ASP A 233 0.60 -52.44 -28.47
C ASP A 233 0.61 -52.28 -26.93
N GLN A 234 0.82 -51.08 -26.35
CA GLN A 234 0.97 -50.90 -24.88
C GLN A 234 -0.24 -50.30 -24.14
N ALA A 235 -1.38 -50.11 -24.80
CA ALA A 235 -2.55 -49.39 -24.27
C ALA A 235 -3.46 -50.18 -23.30
N GLU A 236 -2.92 -51.09 -22.48
CA GLU A 236 -3.68 -51.90 -21.50
C GLU A 236 -3.47 -51.52 -20.01
N LYS A 237 -2.78 -50.41 -19.71
CA LYS A 237 -2.55 -49.96 -18.32
C LYS A 237 -3.48 -48.79 -17.92
N SER A 238 -3.52 -48.50 -16.61
CA SER A 238 -4.41 -47.49 -16.00
C SER A 238 -4.30 -46.10 -16.67
N CYS A 239 -5.37 -45.30 -16.65
CA CYS A 239 -5.36 -43.94 -17.26
C CYS A 239 -4.24 -43.05 -16.70
N LEU A 240 -3.84 -43.21 -15.43
CA LEU A 240 -2.66 -42.53 -14.88
C LEU A 240 -1.35 -42.92 -15.58
N TYR A 241 -1.15 -44.20 -15.91
CA TYR A 241 0.01 -44.66 -16.68
C TYR A 241 -0.05 -44.16 -18.13
N ASN A 242 -1.21 -44.25 -18.78
CA ASN A 242 -1.34 -43.80 -20.17
C ASN A 242 -1.23 -42.26 -20.30
N ALA A 243 -1.74 -41.50 -19.32
CA ALA A 243 -1.54 -40.05 -19.26
C ALA A 243 -0.08 -39.68 -18.98
N CYS A 244 0.63 -40.45 -18.15
CA CYS A 244 2.03 -40.20 -17.78
C CYS A 244 3.03 -40.61 -18.88
N CYS A 245 2.78 -41.70 -19.60
CA CYS A 245 3.76 -42.30 -20.51
C CYS A 245 3.38 -42.27 -22.00
N ILE A 246 2.08 -42.19 -22.35
CA ILE A 246 1.58 -42.30 -23.74
C ILE A 246 0.97 -40.98 -24.22
N GLY A 247 0.60 -40.08 -23.30
CA GLY A 247 0.13 -38.73 -23.61
C GLY A 247 -1.37 -38.58 -23.85
N SER A 248 -2.15 -39.68 -23.83
CA SER A 248 -3.61 -39.67 -23.95
C SER A 248 -4.24 -40.82 -23.15
N CYS A 249 -5.31 -40.53 -22.40
CA CYS A 249 -6.16 -41.59 -21.80
C CYS A 249 -7.17 -42.18 -22.80
N SER A 250 -7.31 -41.60 -24.00
CA SER A 250 -8.27 -42.04 -25.02
C SER A 250 -7.59 -42.64 -26.24
N ARG A 251 -8.20 -43.72 -26.76
CA ARG A 251 -7.73 -44.60 -27.84
C ARG A 251 -7.89 -44.00 -29.25
N GLN A 252 -8.37 -42.76 -29.39
CA GLN A 252 -8.62 -42.10 -30.68
C GLN A 252 -7.94 -40.72 -30.77
N SER A 253 -7.05 -40.57 -31.74
CA SER A 253 -6.22 -39.39 -32.03
C SER A 253 -6.97 -38.20 -32.66
N SER A 254 -8.31 -38.23 -32.72
CA SER A 254 -9.09 -37.35 -33.61
C SER A 254 -10.40 -36.80 -33.03
N GLN A 255 -10.57 -36.72 -31.71
CA GLN A 255 -11.67 -35.91 -31.13
C GLN A 255 -11.16 -34.54 -30.68
N PRO A 256 -11.93 -33.46 -30.89
CA PRO A 256 -11.61 -32.17 -30.29
C PRO A 256 -11.58 -32.36 -28.77
N GLU A 257 -10.49 -31.90 -28.16
CA GLU A 257 -10.26 -31.99 -26.71
C GLU A 257 -11.50 -31.61 -25.88
N SER A 258 -11.68 -32.31 -24.76
CA SER A 258 -12.60 -31.88 -23.71
C SER A 258 -12.20 -30.49 -23.22
N GLU A 259 -13.11 -29.52 -23.32
CA GLU A 259 -12.94 -28.17 -22.78
C GLU A 259 -12.50 -28.24 -21.30
N HIS A 260 -11.61 -27.33 -20.88
CA HIS A 260 -11.19 -27.25 -19.48
C HIS A 260 -12.44 -27.22 -18.57
N PRO A 261 -12.52 -28.05 -17.51
CA PRO A 261 -13.75 -28.19 -16.71
C PRO A 261 -14.31 -26.87 -16.21
N MET A 262 -13.45 -25.90 -15.90
CA MET A 262 -13.87 -24.57 -15.44
C MET A 262 -14.56 -23.74 -16.54
N ILE A 263 -14.13 -23.86 -17.80
CA ILE A 263 -14.81 -23.18 -18.92
C ILE A 263 -16.23 -23.74 -19.08
N ILE A 264 -16.37 -25.07 -18.99
CA ILE A 264 -17.69 -25.73 -19.00
C ILE A 264 -18.53 -25.26 -17.81
N PHE A 265 -17.94 -25.14 -16.62
CA PHE A 265 -18.60 -24.63 -15.42
C PHE A 265 -19.15 -23.21 -15.64
N PHE A 266 -18.31 -22.29 -16.12
CA PHE A 266 -18.71 -20.91 -16.36
C PHE A 266 -19.80 -20.80 -17.44
N LYS A 267 -19.70 -21.60 -18.51
CA LYS A 267 -20.64 -21.59 -19.62
C LYS A 267 -22.00 -22.24 -19.30
N LYS A 268 -22.00 -23.41 -18.63
CA LYS A 268 -23.22 -24.22 -18.42
C LYS A 268 -23.92 -23.97 -17.09
N TYR A 269 -23.19 -23.61 -16.04
CA TYR A 269 -23.74 -23.50 -14.69
C TYR A 269 -23.70 -22.05 -14.19
N TYR A 270 -22.52 -21.44 -14.12
CA TYR A 270 -22.36 -20.12 -13.50
C TYR A 270 -23.05 -19.00 -14.30
N GLY A 271 -22.77 -18.87 -15.59
CA GLY A 271 -23.38 -17.84 -16.44
C GLY A 271 -24.91 -17.89 -16.43
N PRO A 272 -25.54 -19.03 -16.77
CA PRO A 272 -27.00 -19.16 -16.74
C PRO A 272 -27.61 -18.87 -15.36
N PHE A 273 -26.95 -19.25 -14.27
CA PHE A 273 -27.40 -18.96 -12.90
C PHE A 273 -27.57 -17.44 -12.66
N PHE A 274 -26.58 -16.62 -13.05
CA PHE A 274 -26.66 -15.16 -12.88
C PHE A 274 -27.60 -14.45 -13.86
N THR A 275 -27.98 -15.09 -14.96
CA THR A 275 -28.99 -14.54 -15.88
C THR A 275 -30.44 -14.75 -15.42
N ASN A 276 -30.68 -15.55 -14.39
CA ASN A 276 -32.02 -15.78 -13.84
C ASN A 276 -32.57 -14.54 -13.12
N LYS A 277 -33.82 -14.15 -13.39
CA LYS A 277 -34.48 -12.95 -12.85
C LYS A 277 -34.42 -12.85 -11.32
N TRP A 278 -34.64 -13.96 -10.60
CA TRP A 278 -34.61 -13.97 -9.15
C TRP A 278 -33.19 -13.78 -8.60
N ILE A 279 -32.20 -14.37 -9.26
CA ILE A 279 -30.79 -14.21 -8.90
C ILE A 279 -30.33 -12.78 -9.18
N LYS A 280 -30.75 -12.17 -10.30
CA LYS A 280 -30.47 -10.74 -10.55
C LYS A 280 -31.01 -9.84 -9.44
N LEU A 281 -32.24 -10.07 -8.99
CA LEU A 281 -32.81 -9.32 -7.87
C LEU A 281 -32.00 -9.51 -6.58
N LEU A 282 -31.62 -10.75 -6.26
CA LEU A 282 -30.77 -11.05 -5.10
C LEU A 282 -29.41 -10.34 -5.19
N VAL A 283 -28.77 -10.33 -6.36
CA VAL A 283 -27.49 -9.65 -6.59
C VAL A 283 -27.59 -8.15 -6.37
N VAL A 284 -28.68 -7.51 -6.84
CA VAL A 284 -28.92 -6.08 -6.59
C VAL A 284 -29.11 -5.79 -5.09
N LEU A 285 -29.84 -6.66 -4.37
CA LEU A 285 -30.01 -6.52 -2.92
C LEU A 285 -28.68 -6.71 -2.16
N LEU A 286 -27.88 -7.70 -2.54
CA LEU A 286 -26.55 -7.93 -1.98
C LEU A 286 -25.62 -6.75 -2.23
N TYR A 287 -25.68 -6.16 -3.43
CA TYR A 287 -24.93 -4.95 -3.75
C TYR A 287 -25.36 -3.76 -2.89
N GLY A 288 -26.67 -3.58 -2.68
CA GLY A 288 -27.20 -2.55 -1.78
C GLY A 288 -26.73 -2.73 -0.34
N ALA A 289 -26.72 -3.96 0.17
CA ALA A 289 -26.21 -4.29 1.50
C ALA A 289 -24.69 -4.03 1.62
N TYR A 290 -23.91 -4.44 0.62
CA TYR A 290 -22.49 -4.15 0.52
C TYR A 290 -22.22 -2.64 0.55
N LEU A 291 -22.92 -1.86 -0.30
CA LEU A 291 -22.72 -0.42 -0.37
C LEU A 291 -23.15 0.29 0.92
N GLY A 292 -24.27 -0.11 1.50
CA GLY A 292 -24.74 0.41 2.80
C GLY A 292 -23.74 0.13 3.94
N GLY A 293 -23.23 -1.09 4.03
CA GLY A 293 -22.18 -1.45 5.00
C GLY A 293 -20.88 -0.68 4.77
N SER A 294 -20.49 -0.49 3.52
CA SER A 294 -19.30 0.27 3.13
C SER A 294 -19.41 1.74 3.55
N ILE A 295 -20.53 2.41 3.23
CA ILE A 295 -20.77 3.81 3.60
C ILE A 295 -20.79 3.96 5.12
N TYR A 296 -21.46 3.06 5.85
CA TYR A 296 -21.44 3.07 7.31
C TYR A 296 -20.02 2.92 7.87
N GLY A 297 -19.23 1.99 7.35
CA GLY A 297 -17.83 1.82 7.74
C GLY A 297 -16.97 3.07 7.49
N CYS A 298 -17.19 3.79 6.38
CA CYS A 298 -16.48 5.04 6.08
C CYS A 298 -16.76 6.14 7.12
N THR A 299 -17.94 6.17 7.73
CA THR A 299 -18.28 7.15 8.80
C THR A 299 -17.59 6.86 10.13
N GLN A 300 -17.05 5.67 10.31
CA GLN A 300 -16.43 5.20 11.56
C GLN A 300 -14.91 5.07 11.46
N ILE A 301 -14.32 5.54 10.35
CA ILE A 301 -12.89 5.41 10.09
C ILE A 301 -12.08 6.22 11.12
N LYS A 302 -11.08 5.59 11.72
CA LYS A 302 -10.17 6.26 12.66
C LYS A 302 -8.98 6.83 11.90
N GLU A 303 -8.67 8.11 12.09
CA GLU A 303 -7.52 8.77 11.50
C GLU A 303 -6.26 8.56 12.36
N GLY A 304 -5.11 8.39 11.71
CA GLY A 304 -3.81 8.47 12.33
C GLY A 304 -3.09 7.14 12.53
N ILE A 305 -1.76 7.24 12.63
CA ILE A 305 -0.88 6.10 12.88
C ILE A 305 -0.57 6.02 14.35
N ASP A 306 -0.77 4.84 14.92
CA ASP A 306 -0.29 4.56 16.25
C ASP A 306 1.22 4.29 16.22
N LEU A 307 2.00 5.05 16.98
CA LEU A 307 3.46 4.90 16.97
C LEU A 307 3.92 3.53 17.46
N ARG A 308 3.12 2.83 18.29
CA ARG A 308 3.43 1.46 18.73
C ARG A 308 3.42 0.47 17.57
N ASN A 309 2.59 0.72 16.56
CA ASN A 309 2.44 -0.14 15.40
C ASN A 309 3.64 -0.06 14.44
N LEU A 310 4.54 0.91 14.59
CA LEU A 310 5.77 0.97 13.80
C LEU A 310 6.81 -0.08 14.20
N ALA A 311 6.70 -0.62 15.42
CA ALA A 311 7.56 -1.69 15.91
C ALA A 311 7.01 -3.08 15.54
N SER A 312 7.85 -4.11 15.64
CA SER A 312 7.41 -5.51 15.54
C SER A 312 6.65 -5.92 16.82
N ASP A 313 5.71 -6.87 16.72
CA ASP A 313 4.88 -7.32 17.86
C ASP A 313 5.67 -7.74 19.12
N ASP A 314 6.87 -8.31 18.95
CA ASP A 314 7.73 -8.74 20.06
C ASP A 314 8.67 -7.64 20.58
N SER A 315 8.49 -6.40 20.13
CA SER A 315 9.40 -5.30 20.44
C SER A 315 9.27 -4.84 21.89
N TYR A 316 10.42 -4.57 22.52
CA TYR A 316 10.49 -3.96 23.86
C TYR A 316 9.90 -2.54 23.91
N VAL A 317 9.74 -1.90 22.75
CA VAL A 317 9.19 -0.55 22.62
C VAL A 317 7.68 -0.53 22.84
N ILE A 318 6.97 -1.63 22.58
CA ILE A 318 5.51 -1.69 22.74
C ILE A 318 5.11 -1.56 24.22
N PRO A 319 5.64 -2.36 25.17
CA PRO A 319 5.36 -2.18 26.59
C PRO A 319 5.71 -0.79 27.11
N TYR A 320 6.77 -0.16 26.58
CA TYR A 320 7.10 1.22 26.92
C TYR A 320 5.98 2.18 26.51
N TYR A 321 5.47 2.09 25.27
CA TYR A 321 4.37 2.96 24.84
C TYR A 321 3.09 2.70 25.62
N ASP A 322 2.79 1.44 25.95
CA ASP A 322 1.60 1.12 26.76
C ASP A 322 1.72 1.70 28.18
N ASP A 323 2.91 1.67 28.78
CA ASP A 323 3.16 2.31 30.09
C ASP A 323 3.15 3.85 30.00
N ASP A 324 3.71 4.42 28.94
CA ASP A 324 3.72 5.87 28.68
C ASP A 324 2.29 6.41 28.52
N ASP A 325 1.47 5.75 27.70
CA ASP A 325 0.06 6.10 27.50
C ASP A 325 -0.76 5.94 28.79
N LYS A 326 -0.49 4.90 29.58
CA LYS A 326 -1.27 4.60 30.79
C LYS A 326 -0.91 5.50 31.97
N TYR A 327 0.37 5.77 32.17
CA TYR A 327 0.87 6.45 33.37
C TYR A 327 1.27 7.91 33.13
N PHE A 328 1.59 8.29 31.88
CA PHE A 328 2.15 9.60 31.53
C PHE A 328 1.33 10.41 30.52
N SER A 329 0.08 10.01 30.23
CA SER A 329 -0.82 10.70 29.27
C SER A 329 -1.45 12.02 29.77
N ALA A 330 -1.21 12.42 31.02
CA ALA A 330 -1.77 13.66 31.57
C ALA A 330 -1.26 14.92 30.85
N TYR A 331 -0.01 14.87 30.38
CA TYR A 331 0.66 15.97 29.71
C TYR A 331 0.98 15.60 28.28
N GLY A 332 0.66 16.50 27.35
CA GLY A 332 1.05 16.38 25.96
C GLY A 332 2.49 16.87 25.70
N PRO A 333 2.89 17.00 24.42
CA PRO A 333 4.21 17.52 24.07
C PRO A 333 4.43 18.93 24.62
N ARG A 334 5.64 19.16 25.16
CA ARG A 334 6.03 20.48 25.67
C ARG A 334 6.47 21.39 24.52
N VAL A 335 5.57 22.24 24.07
CA VAL A 335 5.74 23.01 22.83
C VAL A 335 6.69 24.19 23.03
N MET A 336 7.62 24.35 22.10
CA MET A 336 8.51 25.50 22.00
C MET A 336 7.78 26.63 21.27
N VAL A 337 7.75 27.80 21.88
CA VAL A 337 7.32 29.04 21.26
C VAL A 337 8.57 29.84 20.96
N VAL A 338 8.91 29.96 19.67
CA VAL A 338 10.16 30.50 19.17
C VAL A 338 9.89 31.87 18.56
N ILE A 339 10.62 32.88 19.01
CA ILE A 339 10.70 34.18 18.34
C ILE A 339 11.83 34.06 17.32
N THR A 340 11.48 34.10 16.04
CA THR A 340 12.36 33.69 14.94
C THR A 340 13.31 34.78 14.47
N GLU A 341 13.07 36.03 14.88
CA GLU A 341 13.84 37.19 14.44
C GLU A 341 14.30 38.02 15.64
N SER A 342 15.31 38.87 15.41
CA SER A 342 15.77 39.85 16.40
C SER A 342 14.66 40.86 16.67
N VAL A 343 14.28 40.98 17.95
CA VAL A 343 13.27 41.94 18.41
C VAL A 343 13.81 42.76 19.57
N ASP A 344 13.37 44.01 19.67
CA ASP A 344 13.78 44.93 20.73
C ASP A 344 13.09 44.58 22.06
N TYR A 345 13.56 43.56 22.77
CA TYR A 345 12.98 43.09 24.04
C TYR A 345 12.88 44.17 25.14
N TRP A 346 13.70 45.24 25.05
CA TRP A 346 13.68 46.39 25.95
C TRP A 346 12.55 47.39 25.63
N ASN A 347 11.88 47.26 24.48
CA ASN A 347 10.75 48.10 24.12
C ASN A 347 9.44 47.58 24.75
N GLU A 348 8.71 48.45 25.43
CA GLU A 348 7.48 48.09 26.14
C GLU A 348 6.39 47.57 25.19
N THR A 349 6.31 48.09 23.96
CA THR A 349 5.31 47.63 22.98
C THR A 349 5.59 46.21 22.50
N VAL A 350 6.86 45.86 22.29
CA VAL A 350 7.30 44.51 21.92
C VAL A 350 7.06 43.54 23.07
N HIS A 351 7.43 43.95 24.29
CA HIS A 351 7.20 43.15 25.50
C HIS A 351 5.70 42.85 25.71
N LEU A 352 4.83 43.86 25.58
CA LEU A 352 3.38 43.69 25.64
C LEU A 352 2.84 42.81 24.50
N GLY A 353 3.40 42.93 23.29
CA GLY A 353 3.07 42.06 22.16
C GLY A 353 3.39 40.59 22.44
N ILE A 354 4.58 40.30 22.95
CA ILE A 354 5.00 38.94 23.33
C ILE A 354 4.11 38.39 24.45
N GLU A 355 3.81 39.20 25.47
CA GLU A 355 2.97 38.78 26.59
C GLU A 355 1.53 38.51 26.15
N ASN A 356 0.94 39.38 25.31
CA ASN A 356 -0.40 39.17 24.75
C ASN A 356 -0.45 37.88 23.90
N CYS A 357 0.55 37.66 23.06
CA CYS A 357 0.70 36.42 22.30
C CYS A 357 0.82 35.19 23.18
N THR A 358 1.60 35.27 24.25
CA THR A 358 1.77 34.18 25.22
C THR A 358 0.44 33.88 25.90
N GLN A 359 -0.29 34.91 26.34
CA GLN A 359 -1.61 34.74 26.96
C GLN A 359 -2.66 34.18 26.01
N ASN A 360 -2.61 34.54 24.72
CA ASN A 360 -3.51 33.97 23.71
C ASN A 360 -3.21 32.48 23.47
N LEU A 361 -1.94 32.09 23.43
CA LEU A 361 -1.52 30.68 23.34
C LEU A 361 -1.92 29.89 24.60
N GLU A 362 -1.74 30.48 25.78
CA GLU A 362 -2.21 29.93 27.05
C GLU A 362 -3.75 29.86 27.13
N GLY A 363 -4.45 30.70 26.36
CA GLY A 363 -5.91 30.69 26.25
C GLY A 363 -6.48 29.46 25.55
N ILE A 364 -5.65 28.70 24.83
CA ILE A 364 -6.06 27.49 24.10
C ILE A 364 -6.43 26.38 25.09
N SER A 365 -7.51 25.65 24.82
CA SER A 365 -8.04 24.59 25.70
C SER A 365 -7.05 23.44 25.96
N TYR A 366 -6.09 23.27 25.05
CA TYR A 366 -5.05 22.25 25.11
C TYR A 366 -3.75 22.72 25.76
N VAL A 367 -3.70 23.92 26.35
CA VAL A 367 -2.50 24.48 27.00
C VAL A 367 -2.80 24.78 28.46
N ASP A 368 -1.92 24.30 29.36
CA ASP A 368 -2.01 24.64 30.78
C ASP A 368 -1.36 26.01 31.04
N LYS A 369 -2.17 26.96 31.50
CA LYS A 369 -1.76 28.34 31.78
C LYS A 369 -0.70 28.47 32.88
N ASN A 370 -0.65 27.51 33.81
CA ASN A 370 0.20 27.59 35.00
C ASN A 370 1.58 26.96 34.79
N LEU A 371 1.74 26.20 33.71
CA LEU A 371 2.94 25.41 33.42
C LEU A 371 3.77 25.99 32.26
N SER A 372 3.51 27.23 31.87
CA SER A 372 4.35 27.93 30.91
C SER A 372 5.65 28.42 31.56
N GLU A 373 6.76 28.21 30.87
CA GLU A 373 8.08 28.64 31.31
C GLU A 373 8.65 29.65 30.30
N SER A 374 8.73 30.90 30.72
CA SER A 374 9.28 32.00 29.93
C SER A 374 10.41 32.70 30.67
N TRP A 375 11.60 32.66 30.07
CA TRP A 375 12.77 33.37 30.59
C TRP A 375 12.50 34.87 30.70
N LEU A 376 11.72 35.45 29.76
CA LEU A 376 11.36 36.87 29.74
C LEU A 376 10.45 37.24 30.92
N ARG A 377 9.48 36.38 31.27
CA ARG A 377 8.63 36.59 32.47
C ARG A 377 9.44 36.51 33.76
N VAL A 378 10.42 35.61 33.85
CA VAL A 378 11.33 35.55 35.01
C VAL A 378 12.22 36.79 35.05
N TYR A 379 12.76 37.20 33.90
CA TYR A 379 13.64 38.36 33.79
C TYR A 379 12.93 39.65 34.18
N THR A 380 11.70 39.86 33.72
CA THR A 380 10.89 41.03 34.09
C THR A 380 10.45 41.01 35.55
N LYS A 381 10.21 39.84 36.15
CA LYS A 381 9.99 39.73 37.60
C LYS A 381 11.22 40.17 38.41
N LEU A 382 12.42 39.75 38.00
CA LEU A 382 13.67 40.18 38.64
C LEU A 382 13.85 41.71 38.54
N ALA A 383 13.51 42.30 37.39
CA ALA A 383 13.54 43.74 37.22
C ALA A 383 12.55 44.47 38.13
N LYS A 384 11.31 43.95 38.24
CA LYS A 384 10.27 44.49 39.14
C LYS A 384 10.66 44.39 40.62
N TRP A 385 11.43 43.39 41.01
CA TRP A 385 11.99 43.27 42.36
C TRP A 385 13.19 44.19 42.62
N GLY A 386 13.62 44.96 41.61
CA GLY A 386 14.74 45.90 41.73
C GLY A 386 16.12 45.23 41.70
N LEU A 387 16.21 43.95 41.31
CA LEU A 387 17.47 43.21 41.25
C LEU A 387 18.29 43.52 39.99
N ILE A 388 17.63 43.94 38.91
CA ILE A 388 18.25 44.26 37.61
C ILE A 388 17.51 45.41 36.94
N ASN A 389 18.19 46.11 36.02
CA ASN A 389 17.58 47.15 35.18
C ASN A 389 17.52 46.68 33.71
N ILE A 390 16.34 46.76 33.10
CA ILE A 390 16.07 46.26 31.75
C ILE A 390 15.54 47.36 30.79
N SER A 391 15.60 48.64 31.18
CA SER A 391 14.97 49.74 30.44
C SER A 391 15.63 50.07 29.10
N ASN A 392 16.93 49.81 28.96
CA ASN A 392 17.71 50.13 27.75
C ASN A 392 18.41 48.87 27.22
N LYS A 393 18.63 48.81 25.90
CA LYS A 393 19.35 47.72 25.22
C LYS A 393 20.61 47.26 25.95
N THR A 394 21.53 48.19 26.22
CA THR A 394 22.82 47.89 26.86
C THR A 394 22.64 47.30 28.26
N LEU A 395 21.70 47.83 29.05
CA LEU A 395 21.41 47.31 30.39
C LEU A 395 20.73 45.95 30.33
N PHE A 396 19.80 45.76 29.39
CA PHE A 396 19.10 44.50 29.15
C PHE A 396 20.09 43.38 28.82
N ILE A 397 21.01 43.61 27.88
CA ILE A 397 22.00 42.60 27.46
C ILE A 397 23.05 42.36 28.55
N ASN A 398 23.55 43.41 29.21
CA ASN A 398 24.57 43.28 30.27
C ASN A 398 24.06 42.57 31.53
N ASN A 399 22.77 42.68 31.85
CA ASN A 399 22.17 42.02 33.01
C ASN A 399 21.68 40.58 32.72
N LEU A 400 21.65 40.16 31.45
CA LEU A 400 21.22 38.82 31.07
C LEU A 400 22.05 37.69 31.71
N PRO A 401 23.39 37.80 31.88
CA PRO A 401 24.18 36.81 32.62
C PRO A 401 23.72 36.61 34.07
N THR A 402 23.10 37.62 34.70
CA THR A 402 22.52 37.48 36.05
C THR A 402 21.34 36.53 36.04
N LEU A 403 20.48 36.58 35.02
CA LEU A 403 19.39 35.62 34.82
C LEU A 403 19.96 34.20 34.64
N LEU A 404 20.97 34.04 33.80
CA LEU A 404 21.59 32.75 33.51
C LEU A 404 22.30 32.15 34.73
N LYS A 405 22.79 32.97 35.66
CA LYS A 405 23.31 32.49 36.95
C LYS A 405 22.20 31.96 37.89
N ILE A 406 21.02 32.55 37.84
CA ILE A 406 19.87 32.14 38.67
C ILE A 406 19.21 30.89 38.07
N VAL A 407 19.00 30.88 36.75
CA VAL A 407 18.40 29.77 36.01
C VAL A 407 19.31 29.43 34.81
N PRO A 408 20.29 28.52 35.01
CA PRO A 408 21.24 28.16 33.96
C PRO A 408 20.60 27.51 32.71
N SER A 409 19.43 26.88 32.85
CA SER A 409 18.75 26.24 31.73
C SER A 409 18.33 27.20 30.61
N PHE A 410 18.09 28.48 30.92
CA PHE A 410 17.70 29.48 29.93
C PHE A 410 18.83 29.87 28.96
N GLU A 411 20.07 29.45 29.23
CA GLU A 411 21.18 29.63 28.28
C GLU A 411 20.88 28.93 26.95
N TRP A 412 20.16 27.80 26.99
CA TRP A 412 19.75 27.05 25.80
C TRP A 412 18.53 27.62 25.08
N ASP A 413 17.90 28.64 25.66
CA ASP A 413 16.66 29.24 25.15
C ASP A 413 16.87 30.61 24.52
N ILE A 414 18.08 31.18 24.65
CA ILE A 414 18.41 32.50 24.13
C ILE A 414 19.64 32.38 23.25
N ASN A 415 19.46 32.58 21.94
CA ASN A 415 20.56 32.73 21.01
C ASN A 415 20.89 34.22 20.86
N LYS A 416 22.12 34.61 21.19
CA LYS A 416 22.54 36.01 21.20
C LYS A 416 23.90 36.22 20.56
N THR A 417 24.06 37.39 19.94
CA THR A 417 25.36 37.98 19.59
C THR A 417 25.83 38.91 20.72
N GLN A 418 26.89 39.67 20.49
CA GLN A 418 27.37 40.66 21.48
C GLN A 418 26.35 41.76 21.75
N ASP A 419 25.58 42.17 20.72
CA ASP A 419 24.70 43.32 20.80
C ASP A 419 23.20 42.98 20.70
N GLU A 420 22.82 41.79 20.22
CA GLU A 420 21.42 41.44 19.95
C GLU A 420 21.06 40.00 20.30
N ILE A 421 19.75 39.75 20.47
CA ILE A 421 19.18 38.42 20.63
C ILE A 421 18.61 38.03 19.28
N GLU A 422 19.31 37.17 18.53
CA GLU A 422 18.91 36.75 17.18
C GLU A 422 17.62 35.92 17.20
N ALA A 423 17.50 35.05 18.19
CA ALA A 423 16.33 34.22 18.39
C ALA A 423 16.21 33.89 19.88
N SER A 424 14.99 33.72 20.34
CA SER A 424 14.76 33.15 21.67
C SER A 424 13.55 32.23 21.63
N ARG A 425 13.42 31.38 22.64
CA ARG A 425 12.25 30.54 22.81
C ARG A 425 11.80 30.50 24.26
N PHE A 426 10.55 30.12 24.44
CA PHE A 426 9.97 29.75 25.73
C PHE A 426 9.07 28.53 25.54
N PHE A 427 8.61 27.95 26.63
CA PHE A 427 7.83 26.71 26.59
C PHE A 427 6.41 26.90 27.11
N ILE A 428 5.49 26.24 26.44
CA ILE A 428 4.12 26.03 26.92
C ILE A 428 3.87 24.54 27.09
N GLN A 429 3.18 24.15 28.15
CA GLN A 429 2.85 22.77 28.42
C GLN A 429 1.45 22.46 27.87
N THR A 430 1.36 21.42 27.02
CA THR A 430 0.08 20.97 26.51
C THR A 430 -0.55 19.92 27.43
N VAL A 431 -1.88 19.85 27.42
CA VAL A 431 -2.70 18.96 28.26
C VAL A 431 -3.91 18.46 27.48
N ASN A 432 -4.49 17.34 27.92
CA ASN A 432 -5.70 16.76 27.33
C ASN A 432 -5.57 16.40 25.83
N VAL A 433 -4.39 15.94 25.41
CA VAL A 433 -4.13 15.50 24.03
C VAL A 433 -3.99 13.98 24.03
N THR A 434 -5.07 13.28 23.70
CA THR A 434 -5.12 11.80 23.79
C THR A 434 -5.45 11.11 22.48
N SER A 435 -5.89 11.84 21.46
CA SER A 435 -6.25 11.29 20.15
C SER A 435 -5.58 12.05 19.00
N ALA A 436 -5.44 11.40 17.84
CA ALA A 436 -4.92 12.04 16.62
C ALA A 436 -5.75 13.27 16.19
N VAL A 437 -7.05 13.28 16.52
CA VAL A 437 -7.93 14.43 16.27
C VAL A 437 -7.57 15.58 17.21
N ASP A 438 -7.29 15.31 18.48
CA ASP A 438 -6.81 16.33 19.43
C ASP A 438 -5.44 16.86 19.04
N GLU A 439 -4.53 15.99 18.61
CA GLU A 439 -3.20 16.36 18.11
C GLU A 439 -3.30 17.31 16.89
N LYS A 440 -4.20 17.00 15.96
CA LYS A 440 -4.52 17.85 14.79
C LYS A 440 -5.12 19.19 15.21
N ASN A 441 -6.09 19.19 16.13
CA ASN A 441 -6.77 20.39 16.60
C ASN A 441 -5.82 21.30 17.39
N LEU A 442 -5.01 20.73 18.28
CA LEU A 442 -3.94 21.43 19.00
C LEU A 442 -3.01 22.13 18.01
N LEU A 443 -2.50 21.39 17.01
CA LEU A 443 -1.54 21.93 16.05
C LEU A 443 -2.13 23.10 15.25
N ASN A 444 -3.37 22.99 14.81
CA ASN A 444 -4.07 24.05 14.08
C ASN A 444 -4.27 25.28 14.96
N GLN A 445 -4.82 25.12 16.17
CA GLN A 445 -5.05 26.25 17.08
C GLN A 445 -3.74 26.97 17.43
N LEU A 446 -2.69 26.23 17.78
CA LEU A 446 -1.38 26.83 18.10
C LEU A 446 -0.82 27.65 16.92
N ARG A 447 -0.88 27.11 15.70
CA ARG A 447 -0.34 27.78 14.50
C ARG A 447 -1.20 28.96 14.06
N GLU A 448 -2.52 28.86 14.16
CA GLU A 448 -3.43 29.97 13.85
C GLU A 448 -3.27 31.12 14.83
N THR A 449 -3.20 30.82 16.14
CA THR A 449 -2.92 31.83 17.18
C THR A 449 -1.53 32.45 16.99
N ALA A 450 -0.51 31.66 16.66
CA ALA A 450 0.83 32.17 16.36
C ALA A 450 0.85 33.10 15.13
N LYS A 451 0.05 32.82 14.08
CA LYS A 451 -0.05 33.68 12.89
C LYS A 451 -0.72 35.02 13.16
N GLN A 452 -1.59 35.11 14.16
CA GLN A 452 -2.29 36.35 14.53
C GLN A 452 -1.43 37.29 15.38
N CYS A 453 -0.26 36.84 15.81
CA CYS A 453 0.68 37.64 16.59
C CYS A 453 1.33 38.76 15.78
N SER A 454 1.51 39.92 16.42
CA SER A 454 2.27 41.04 15.86
C SER A 454 3.79 40.80 15.87
N VAL A 455 4.25 39.81 16.65
CA VAL A 455 5.65 39.43 16.80
C VAL A 455 5.92 38.20 15.91
N PRO A 456 7.08 38.11 15.22
CA PRO A 456 7.44 36.96 14.39
C PRO A 456 7.67 35.72 15.25
N LEU A 457 6.58 34.98 15.48
CA LEU A 457 6.49 33.87 16.42
C LEU A 457 6.14 32.58 15.68
N MET A 458 6.83 31.50 16.04
CA MET A 458 6.60 30.15 15.54
C MET A 458 6.42 29.18 16.71
N VAL A 459 5.51 28.23 16.56
CA VAL A 459 5.33 27.12 17.50
C VAL A 459 5.96 25.85 16.93
N TYR A 460 6.74 25.13 17.73
CA TYR A 460 7.44 23.94 17.29
C TYR A 460 7.55 22.89 18.39
N HIS A 461 7.43 21.63 17.99
CA HIS A 461 7.81 20.48 18.78
C HIS A 461 8.21 19.35 17.82
N PRO A 462 9.22 18.50 18.12
CA PRO A 462 9.60 17.39 17.24
C PRO A 462 8.46 16.43 16.87
N ALA A 463 7.43 16.31 17.74
CA ALA A 463 6.25 15.51 17.45
C ALA A 463 5.36 16.09 16.33
N PHE A 464 5.45 17.39 16.03
CA PHE A 464 4.62 18.03 15.01
C PHE A 464 4.87 17.45 13.61
N ILE A 465 6.05 16.86 13.36
CA ILE A 465 6.37 16.14 12.11
C ILE A 465 5.40 14.96 11.88
N TYR A 466 4.88 14.36 12.94
CA TYR A 466 3.86 13.31 12.85
C TYR A 466 2.45 13.89 12.72
N TYR A 467 2.15 14.95 13.49
CA TYR A 467 0.83 15.59 13.49
C TYR A 467 0.51 16.29 12.17
N ASP A 468 1.53 16.83 11.51
CA ASP A 468 1.44 17.41 10.17
C ASP A 468 0.89 16.43 9.13
N GLN A 469 1.08 15.13 9.34
CA GLN A 469 0.56 14.12 8.42
C GLN A 469 -0.97 14.05 8.48
N TYR A 470 -1.56 14.18 9.67
CA TYR A 470 -3.01 14.08 9.86
C TYR A 470 -3.79 15.22 9.19
N LEU A 471 -3.15 16.38 9.01
CA LEU A 471 -3.74 17.50 8.28
C LEU A 471 -3.89 17.19 6.78
N VAL A 472 -3.00 16.38 6.22
CA VAL A 472 -2.84 16.22 4.78
C VAL A 472 -3.38 14.87 4.27
N ILE A 473 -3.41 13.82 5.11
CA ILE A 473 -3.81 12.45 4.71
C ILE A 473 -5.18 12.42 4.03
N VAL A 474 -6.23 12.95 4.67
CA VAL A 474 -7.61 12.83 4.15
C VAL A 474 -7.75 13.59 2.82
N GLN A 475 -7.28 14.84 2.78
CA GLN A 475 -7.37 15.67 1.57
C GLN A 475 -6.60 15.06 0.40
N ASN A 476 -5.37 14.62 0.63
CA ASN A 476 -4.57 13.96 -0.40
C ASN A 476 -5.17 12.64 -0.85
N THR A 477 -5.73 11.84 0.07
CA THR A 477 -6.40 10.58 -0.28
C THR A 477 -7.54 10.83 -1.25
N ILE A 478 -8.44 11.76 -0.92
CA ILE A 478 -9.58 12.11 -1.78
C ILE A 478 -9.11 12.64 -3.12
N GLN A 479 -8.14 13.57 -3.12
CA GLN A 479 -7.61 14.16 -4.35
C GLN A 479 -6.99 13.10 -5.26
N ASN A 480 -6.14 12.22 -4.72
CA ASN A 480 -5.49 11.16 -5.50
C ASN A 480 -6.52 10.18 -6.05
N VAL A 481 -7.52 9.81 -5.25
CA VAL A 481 -8.60 8.92 -5.67
C VAL A 481 -9.39 9.52 -6.83
N VAL A 482 -9.77 10.80 -6.74
CA VAL A 482 -10.54 11.47 -7.80
C VAL A 482 -9.72 11.61 -9.07
N VAL A 483 -8.46 12.04 -8.97
CA VAL A 483 -7.57 12.20 -10.13
C VAL A 483 -7.31 10.85 -10.80
N ALA A 484 -7.04 9.81 -10.03
CA ALA A 484 -6.81 8.47 -10.57
C ALA A 484 -8.10 7.92 -11.20
N ALA A 485 -9.27 8.00 -10.54
CA ALA A 485 -10.54 7.57 -11.13
C ALA A 485 -10.87 8.31 -12.44
N GLY A 486 -10.56 9.61 -12.52
CA GLY A 486 -10.67 10.40 -13.74
C GLY A 486 -9.74 9.92 -14.87
N ALA A 487 -8.46 9.67 -14.56
CA ALA A 487 -7.50 9.12 -15.51
C ALA A 487 -7.95 7.74 -16.03
N MET A 488 -8.48 6.91 -15.14
CA MET A 488 -9.00 5.57 -15.47
C MET A 488 -10.24 5.61 -16.35
N LEU A 489 -11.13 6.59 -16.15
CA LEU A 489 -12.24 6.84 -17.07
C LEU A 489 -11.73 7.22 -18.46
N VAL A 490 -10.70 8.07 -18.56
CA VAL A 490 -10.10 8.44 -19.86
C VAL A 490 -9.50 7.22 -20.56
N VAL A 491 -8.72 6.41 -19.86
CA VAL A 491 -8.12 5.18 -20.43
C VAL A 491 -9.20 4.19 -20.88
N SER A 492 -10.22 3.97 -20.05
CA SER A 492 -11.31 3.06 -20.42
C SER A 492 -12.14 3.56 -21.61
N LEU A 493 -12.37 4.89 -21.74
CA LEU A 493 -13.03 5.48 -22.91
C LEU A 493 -12.21 5.36 -24.20
N LEU A 494 -10.87 5.36 -24.10
CA LEU A 494 -9.99 5.17 -25.25
C LEU A 494 -9.96 3.73 -25.74
N LEU A 495 -10.10 2.76 -24.83
CA LEU A 495 -9.84 1.34 -25.11
C LEU A 495 -11.10 0.47 -25.20
N ILE A 496 -12.21 0.85 -24.56
CA ILE A 496 -13.48 0.13 -24.62
C ILE A 496 -14.44 0.84 -25.60
N PRO A 497 -14.95 0.17 -26.65
CA PRO A 497 -15.75 0.81 -27.69
C PRO A 497 -17.10 1.40 -27.25
N ASN A 498 -17.59 1.09 -26.04
CA ASN A 498 -18.90 1.49 -25.57
C ASN A 498 -18.81 2.38 -24.31
N PRO A 499 -19.25 3.65 -24.38
CA PRO A 499 -19.11 4.60 -23.27
C PRO A 499 -19.93 4.23 -22.02
N LEU A 500 -21.05 3.52 -22.17
CA LEU A 500 -21.83 3.06 -21.02
C LEU A 500 -21.08 1.98 -20.22
N CYS A 501 -20.34 1.11 -20.90
CA CYS A 501 -19.49 0.12 -20.24
C CYS A 501 -18.35 0.78 -19.49
N CYS A 502 -17.74 1.84 -20.06
CA CYS A 502 -16.73 2.65 -19.37
C CYS A 502 -17.29 3.26 -18.08
N LEU A 503 -18.50 3.83 -18.12
CA LEU A 503 -19.15 4.39 -16.92
C LEU A 503 -19.40 3.32 -15.84
N TRP A 504 -19.84 2.11 -16.22
CA TRP A 504 -20.04 1.01 -15.28
C TRP A 504 -18.73 0.51 -14.67
N VAL A 505 -17.65 0.45 -15.46
CA VAL A 505 -16.31 0.15 -14.94
C VAL A 505 -15.88 1.23 -13.95
N THR A 506 -16.00 2.51 -14.29
CA THR A 506 -15.65 3.61 -13.37
C THR A 506 -16.50 3.60 -12.09
N PHE A 507 -17.79 3.27 -12.19
CA PHE A 507 -18.65 3.09 -11.02
C PHE A 507 -18.21 1.91 -10.15
N ALA A 508 -17.81 0.79 -10.75
CA ALA A 508 -17.27 -0.35 -10.02
C ALA A 508 -16.00 0.03 -9.25
N ILE A 509 -15.08 0.79 -9.85
CA ILE A 509 -13.89 1.31 -9.16
C ILE A 509 -14.28 2.11 -7.92
N ALA A 510 -15.14 3.11 -8.10
CA ALA A 510 -15.57 3.96 -7.00
C ALA A 510 -16.22 3.14 -5.87
N SER A 511 -17.03 2.14 -6.25
CA SER A 511 -17.68 1.23 -5.32
C SER A 511 -16.70 0.31 -4.58
N VAL A 512 -15.67 -0.21 -5.26
CA VAL A 512 -14.59 -0.99 -4.63
C VAL A 512 -13.80 -0.12 -3.67
N ILE A 513 -13.42 1.10 -4.04
CA ILE A 513 -12.69 2.01 -3.14
C ILE A 513 -13.51 2.33 -1.89
N VAL A 514 -14.79 2.67 -2.04
CA VAL A 514 -15.68 2.93 -0.90
C VAL A 514 -15.83 1.67 -0.04
N GLY A 515 -15.90 0.49 -0.64
CA GLY A 515 -15.94 -0.76 0.11
C GLY A 515 -14.67 -1.08 0.85
N VAL A 516 -13.51 -0.95 0.22
CA VAL A 516 -12.22 -1.15 0.87
C VAL A 516 -12.04 -0.15 2.01
N ALA A 517 -12.38 1.13 1.77
CA ALA A 517 -12.31 2.16 2.79
C ALA A 517 -13.27 1.91 3.96
N GLY A 518 -14.49 1.44 3.70
CA GLY A 518 -15.45 1.15 4.76
C GLY A 518 -15.12 -0.12 5.55
N PHE A 519 -14.76 -1.19 4.86
CA PHE A 519 -14.45 -2.48 5.51
C PHE A 519 -13.09 -2.49 6.20
N MET A 520 -12.18 -1.56 5.91
CA MET A 520 -10.96 -1.40 6.70
C MET A 520 -11.29 -1.11 8.17
N THR A 521 -12.35 -0.34 8.42
CA THR A 521 -12.81 -0.02 9.77
C THR A 521 -13.27 -1.27 10.51
N PHE A 522 -14.05 -2.14 9.84
CA PHE A 522 -14.48 -3.42 10.43
C PHE A 522 -13.32 -4.40 10.64
N TRP A 523 -12.19 -4.20 9.94
CA TRP A 523 -10.98 -5.00 10.10
C TRP A 523 -9.90 -4.34 10.95
N TYR A 524 -10.28 -3.32 11.74
CA TYR A 524 -9.41 -2.59 12.66
C TYR A 524 -8.14 -2.05 11.99
N VAL A 525 -8.31 -1.41 10.84
CA VAL A 525 -7.25 -0.68 10.12
C VAL A 525 -7.58 0.80 10.19
N ASN A 526 -6.60 1.60 10.60
CA ASN A 526 -6.75 3.07 10.64
C ASN A 526 -6.43 3.68 9.28
N LEU A 527 -6.96 4.88 9.04
CA LEU A 527 -6.55 5.72 7.92
C LEU A 527 -5.26 6.47 8.28
N ASP A 528 -4.14 5.90 7.86
CA ASP A 528 -2.80 6.42 8.00
C ASP A 528 -2.09 6.58 6.64
N SER A 529 -0.82 6.98 6.66
CA SER A 529 -0.05 7.16 5.43
C SER A 529 0.22 5.84 4.70
N ILE A 530 0.20 4.68 5.37
CA ILE A 530 0.39 3.35 4.76
C ILE A 530 -0.92 2.88 4.12
N SER A 531 -2.04 2.99 4.83
CA SER A 531 -3.36 2.65 4.27
C SER A 531 -3.72 3.55 3.09
N MET A 532 -3.33 4.84 3.12
CA MET A 532 -3.48 5.76 1.99
C MET A 532 -2.80 5.22 0.72
N ILE A 533 -1.57 4.71 0.83
CA ILE A 533 -0.88 4.09 -0.32
C ILE A 533 -1.74 2.97 -0.88
N ASN A 534 -2.20 2.07 0.00
CA ASN A 534 -2.94 0.89 -0.42
C ASN A 534 -4.31 1.22 -1.03
N LEU A 535 -4.95 2.32 -0.60
CA LEU A 535 -6.16 2.84 -1.24
C LEU A 535 -5.88 3.41 -2.63
N VAL A 536 -4.72 4.03 -2.87
CA VAL A 536 -4.32 4.46 -4.22
C VAL A 536 -4.03 3.24 -5.10
N ILE A 537 -3.34 2.22 -4.57
CA ILE A 537 -3.11 0.94 -5.27
C ILE A 537 -4.42 0.31 -5.71
N CYS A 538 -5.46 0.32 -4.85
CA CYS A 538 -6.78 -0.24 -5.13
C CYS A 538 -7.35 0.17 -6.51
N ILE A 539 -7.02 1.37 -6.98
CA ILE A 539 -7.57 1.93 -8.21
C ILE A 539 -7.10 1.18 -9.45
N GLY A 540 -5.81 0.83 -9.52
CA GLY A 540 -5.26 0.04 -10.62
C GLY A 540 -5.87 -1.35 -10.63
N PHE A 541 -5.67 -2.09 -9.54
CA PHE A 541 -6.10 -3.48 -9.37
C PHE A 541 -7.61 -3.74 -9.49
N SER A 542 -8.45 -2.78 -9.09
CA SER A 542 -9.91 -2.97 -9.16
C SER A 542 -10.46 -2.86 -10.58
N VAL A 543 -9.73 -2.21 -11.49
CA VAL A 543 -10.16 -2.04 -12.88
C VAL A 543 -10.02 -3.30 -13.68
N ASP A 544 -8.95 -4.06 -13.49
CA ASP A 544 -8.57 -5.16 -14.37
C ASP A 544 -9.73 -6.15 -14.53
N PHE A 545 -10.27 -6.63 -13.40
CA PHE A 545 -11.36 -7.61 -13.40
C PHE A 545 -12.63 -7.09 -14.09
N SER A 546 -13.01 -5.83 -13.83
CA SER A 546 -14.23 -5.25 -14.36
C SER A 546 -14.08 -4.85 -15.83
N ALA A 547 -12.90 -4.37 -16.22
CA ALA A 547 -12.58 -3.96 -17.58
C ALA A 547 -12.52 -5.17 -18.52
N HIS A 548 -11.87 -6.27 -18.13
CA HIS A 548 -11.79 -7.49 -18.92
C HIS A 548 -13.17 -8.06 -19.24
N ILE A 549 -14.01 -8.22 -18.22
CA ILE A 549 -15.38 -8.75 -18.40
C ILE A 549 -16.24 -7.78 -19.22
N SER A 550 -16.14 -6.47 -18.99
CA SER A 550 -16.89 -5.47 -19.75
C SER A 550 -16.47 -5.42 -21.22
N TYR A 551 -15.17 -5.52 -21.50
CA TYR A 551 -14.65 -5.57 -22.85
C TYR A 551 -15.16 -6.81 -23.60
N ALA A 552 -15.03 -8.01 -23.01
CA ALA A 552 -15.55 -9.24 -23.61
C ALA A 552 -17.07 -9.22 -23.83
N PHE A 553 -17.82 -8.59 -22.92
CA PHE A 553 -19.26 -8.37 -23.10
C PHE A 553 -19.55 -7.47 -24.31
N VAL A 554 -18.79 -6.39 -24.49
CA VAL A 554 -18.95 -5.44 -25.59
C VAL A 554 -18.61 -6.07 -26.94
N THR A 555 -17.54 -6.87 -26.99
CA THR A 555 -17.07 -7.50 -28.24
C THR A 555 -17.84 -8.77 -28.63
N SER A 556 -18.61 -9.34 -27.70
CA SER A 556 -19.46 -10.50 -27.96
C SER A 556 -20.47 -10.22 -29.10
N GLY A 557 -20.54 -11.13 -30.07
CA GLY A 557 -21.47 -11.05 -31.21
C GLY A 557 -22.90 -11.52 -30.92
N GLU A 558 -23.17 -12.01 -29.71
CA GLU A 558 -24.51 -12.47 -29.31
C GLU A 558 -25.56 -11.37 -29.25
N SER A 559 -26.81 -11.70 -29.61
CA SER A 559 -27.90 -10.71 -29.75
C SER A 559 -28.58 -10.32 -28.43
N SER A 560 -28.52 -11.17 -27.40
CA SER A 560 -29.15 -10.92 -26.10
C SER A 560 -28.10 -10.57 -25.05
N ALA A 561 -28.33 -9.51 -24.26
CA ALA A 561 -27.46 -9.11 -23.16
C ALA A 561 -27.16 -10.27 -22.19
N ASN A 562 -28.13 -11.15 -21.92
CA ASN A 562 -27.90 -12.36 -21.12
C ASN A 562 -26.90 -13.32 -21.77
N LYS A 563 -27.01 -13.55 -23.07
CA LYS A 563 -26.09 -14.44 -23.80
C LYS A 563 -24.69 -13.84 -23.89
N ARG A 564 -24.59 -12.52 -24.12
CA ARG A 564 -23.32 -11.78 -24.10
C ARG A 564 -22.61 -11.89 -22.76
N ALA A 565 -23.35 -11.80 -21.65
CA ALA A 565 -22.78 -12.00 -20.31
C ALA A 565 -22.30 -13.44 -20.06
N ILE A 566 -23.06 -14.44 -20.53
CA ILE A 566 -22.64 -15.85 -20.45
C ILE A 566 -21.37 -16.09 -21.28
N GLU A 567 -21.30 -15.54 -22.49
CA GLU A 567 -20.14 -15.65 -23.36
C GLU A 567 -18.92 -15.00 -22.70
N ALA A 568 -19.02 -13.76 -22.24
CA ALA A 568 -17.94 -13.05 -21.54
C ALA A 568 -17.42 -13.82 -20.32
N LEU A 569 -18.32 -14.33 -19.47
CA LEU A 569 -17.95 -15.15 -18.31
C LEU A 569 -17.32 -16.48 -18.70
N SER A 570 -17.76 -17.10 -19.80
CA SER A 570 -17.18 -18.36 -20.27
C SER A 570 -15.76 -18.20 -20.81
N LEU A 571 -15.44 -17.02 -21.36
CA LEU A 571 -14.13 -16.71 -21.94
C LEU A 571 -13.14 -16.26 -20.85
N LEU A 572 -13.55 -15.31 -20.00
CA LEU A 572 -12.64 -14.62 -19.09
C LEU A 572 -12.90 -14.89 -17.60
N GLY A 573 -13.99 -15.58 -17.23
CA GLY A 573 -14.32 -15.83 -15.83
C GLY A 573 -13.29 -16.69 -15.09
N TYR A 574 -12.75 -17.72 -15.75
CA TYR A 574 -11.72 -18.57 -15.13
C TYR A 574 -10.35 -17.89 -15.04
N PRO A 575 -9.81 -17.26 -16.10
CA PRO A 575 -8.56 -16.49 -16.01
C PRO A 575 -8.62 -15.40 -14.93
N VAL A 576 -9.70 -14.62 -14.87
CA VAL A 576 -9.90 -13.59 -13.84
C VAL A 576 -9.91 -14.20 -12.42
N LEU A 577 -10.53 -15.37 -12.24
CA LEU A 577 -10.51 -16.07 -10.95
C LEU A 577 -9.10 -16.59 -10.59
N GLN A 578 -8.35 -17.12 -11.57
CA GLN A 578 -6.96 -17.55 -11.37
C GLN A 578 -6.08 -16.37 -10.98
N GLY A 579 -6.22 -15.24 -11.68
CA GLY A 579 -5.59 -13.97 -11.35
C GLY A 579 -5.84 -13.54 -9.91
N ALA A 580 -7.12 -13.39 -9.54
CA ALA A 580 -7.51 -12.99 -8.19
C ALA A 580 -6.95 -13.91 -7.10
N VAL A 581 -7.04 -15.24 -7.27
CA VAL A 581 -6.49 -16.20 -6.30
C VAL A 581 -4.97 -16.11 -6.24
N SER A 582 -4.29 -15.97 -7.38
CA SER A 582 -2.83 -15.85 -7.42
C SER A 582 -2.32 -14.60 -6.73
N THR A 583 -2.99 -13.46 -6.88
CA THR A 583 -2.64 -12.22 -6.21
C THR A 583 -2.88 -12.32 -4.70
N ILE A 584 -3.98 -12.95 -4.27
CA ILE A 584 -4.22 -13.22 -2.84
C ILE A 584 -3.11 -14.12 -2.28
N LEU A 585 -2.72 -15.19 -2.98
CA LEU A 585 -1.60 -16.05 -2.58
C LEU A 585 -0.27 -15.31 -2.56
N GLY A 586 -0.07 -14.34 -3.46
CA GLY A 586 1.08 -13.45 -3.48
C GLY A 586 1.25 -12.67 -2.18
N VAL A 587 0.14 -12.16 -1.63
CA VAL A 587 0.16 -11.31 -0.44
C VAL A 587 -0.15 -12.03 0.87
N VAL A 588 -0.73 -13.25 0.85
CA VAL A 588 -1.21 -13.95 2.07
C VAL A 588 -0.10 -14.21 3.07
N VAL A 589 1.13 -14.41 2.60
CA VAL A 589 2.29 -14.66 3.47
C VAL A 589 2.58 -13.46 4.38
N LEU A 590 2.22 -12.23 3.95
CA LEU A 590 2.36 -11.02 4.76
C LEU A 590 1.40 -11.00 5.96
N ALA A 591 0.35 -11.83 5.98
CA ALA A 591 -0.51 -12.00 7.15
C ALA A 591 0.25 -12.58 8.36
N ALA A 592 1.32 -13.35 8.11
CA ALA A 592 2.17 -13.93 9.13
C ALA A 592 3.32 -12.99 9.58
N ALA A 593 3.44 -11.80 8.99
CA ALA A 593 4.47 -10.84 9.36
C ALA A 593 4.15 -10.20 10.72
N LYS A 594 5.21 -9.97 11.51
CA LYS A 594 5.09 -9.39 12.87
C LYS A 594 4.88 -7.88 12.87
N ALA A 595 5.22 -7.17 11.80
CA ALA A 595 5.05 -5.73 11.74
C ALA A 595 3.66 -5.35 11.21
N TYR A 596 3.05 -4.31 11.79
CA TYR A 596 1.76 -3.78 11.36
C TYR A 596 1.73 -3.42 9.87
N ILE A 597 2.80 -2.81 9.34
CA ILE A 597 2.88 -2.33 7.95
C ILE A 597 2.55 -3.44 6.95
N PHE A 598 3.13 -4.63 7.16
CA PHE A 598 2.94 -5.80 6.30
C PHE A 598 1.52 -6.39 6.45
N ARG A 599 1.02 -6.50 7.69
CA ARG A 599 -0.33 -7.00 7.94
C ARG A 599 -1.42 -6.08 7.41
N THR A 600 -1.24 -4.76 7.55
CA THR A 600 -2.14 -3.75 6.99
C THR A 600 -2.13 -3.79 5.47
N PHE A 601 -0.96 -3.97 4.86
CA PHE A 601 -0.84 -4.20 3.42
C PHE A 601 -1.63 -5.44 2.98
N PHE A 602 -1.44 -6.58 3.66
CA PHE A 602 -2.21 -7.80 3.39
C PHE A 602 -3.73 -7.58 3.53
N LYS A 603 -4.20 -7.03 4.65
CA LYS A 603 -5.64 -6.82 4.91
C LYS A 603 -6.28 -5.99 3.81
N ILE A 604 -5.67 -4.85 3.47
CA ILE A 604 -6.22 -3.96 2.44
C ILE A 604 -6.17 -4.66 1.08
N MET A 605 -5.05 -5.29 0.71
CA MET A 605 -4.95 -5.95 -0.59
C MET A 605 -5.90 -7.13 -0.74
N PHE A 606 -6.11 -7.89 0.33
CA PHE A 606 -7.14 -8.93 0.35
C PHE A 606 -8.53 -8.35 0.07
N LEU A 607 -8.91 -7.23 0.72
CA LEU A 607 -10.20 -6.57 0.47
C LEU A 607 -10.30 -6.05 -0.98
N VAL A 608 -9.24 -5.43 -1.49
CA VAL A 608 -9.19 -4.92 -2.88
C VAL A 608 -9.44 -6.05 -3.88
N ILE A 609 -8.72 -7.17 -3.74
CA ILE A 609 -8.83 -8.28 -4.70
C ILE A 609 -10.18 -8.98 -4.53
N LEU A 610 -10.65 -9.19 -3.29
CA LEU A 610 -11.94 -9.81 -3.03
C LEU A 610 -13.09 -8.98 -3.61
N PHE A 611 -13.14 -7.68 -3.30
CA PHE A 611 -14.19 -6.80 -3.81
C PHE A 611 -14.06 -6.56 -5.30
N GLY A 612 -12.84 -6.43 -5.84
CA GLY A 612 -12.59 -6.35 -7.27
C GLY A 612 -13.11 -7.58 -8.01
N ALA A 613 -12.79 -8.78 -7.53
CA ALA A 613 -13.26 -10.04 -8.11
C ALA A 613 -14.79 -10.19 -8.00
N LEU A 614 -15.40 -9.78 -6.87
CA LEU A 614 -16.86 -9.75 -6.72
C LEU A 614 -17.51 -8.77 -7.72
N HIS A 615 -16.91 -7.60 -7.94
CA HIS A 615 -17.41 -6.66 -8.94
C HIS A 615 -17.29 -7.22 -10.36
N GLY A 616 -16.12 -7.75 -10.74
CA GLY A 616 -15.87 -8.29 -12.07
C GLY A 616 -16.68 -9.56 -12.39
N LEU A 617 -16.80 -10.50 -11.44
CA LEU A 617 -17.40 -11.82 -11.68
C LEU A 617 -18.88 -11.93 -11.29
N VAL A 618 -19.41 -10.99 -10.49
CA VAL A 618 -20.80 -11.05 -9.98
C VAL A 618 -21.58 -9.79 -10.37
N PHE A 619 -21.15 -8.61 -9.94
CA PHE A 619 -21.97 -7.40 -10.07
C PHE A 619 -22.02 -6.88 -11.52
N ILE A 620 -20.88 -6.71 -12.18
CA ILE A 620 -20.78 -6.17 -13.54
C ILE A 620 -21.53 -7.04 -14.57
N PRO A 621 -21.34 -8.37 -14.62
CA PRO A 621 -22.11 -9.22 -15.54
C PRO A 621 -23.62 -9.05 -15.38
N VAL A 622 -24.13 -8.90 -14.16
CA VAL A 622 -25.56 -8.69 -13.91
C VAL A 622 -25.98 -7.28 -14.33
N PHE A 623 -25.23 -6.24 -13.95
CA PHE A 623 -25.58 -4.86 -14.28
C PHE A 623 -25.60 -4.60 -15.78
N LEU A 624 -24.62 -5.15 -16.53
CA LEU A 624 -24.59 -5.05 -17.99
C LEU A 624 -25.78 -5.74 -18.66
N THR A 625 -26.42 -6.72 -18.02
CA THR A 625 -27.60 -7.41 -18.60
C THR A 625 -28.90 -6.62 -18.51
N PHE A 626 -28.92 -5.49 -17.78
CA PHE A 626 -30.07 -4.59 -17.72
C PHE A 626 -30.14 -3.61 -18.89
N PHE A 627 -29.08 -3.53 -19.70
CA PHE A 627 -28.93 -2.59 -20.81
C PHE A 627 -28.88 -3.29 -22.17
#